data_AF-A0A2D0KLA1-F1
#
_entry.id   AF-A0A2D0KLA1-F1
#
_cell.length_a   1.000
_cell.length_b   1.000
_cell.length_c   1.000
_cell.angle_alpha   90.00
_cell.angle_beta   90.00
_cell.angle_gamma   90.00
#
_symmetry.space_group_name_H-M   'P 1'
#
loop_
_entity.id
_entity.type
_entity.pdbx_description
1 polymer ?
#
loop_
_entity_poly.entity_id
_entity_poly.type
_entity_poly.pdbx_seq_one_letter_code
_entity_poly.pdbx_strand_id
1 'polypeptide(L)' 'MHFLIDSITCGRKYDHEVGVVQTYETFTVDLYVYMTPEADEDFSISVELEDSYGLTLSEIESKAIELAKEKIKAASAQA' A
#
# COMPACT_ATOMS: atom_id res chain seq x y z
N MET A 1 -11.64 -0.16 13.06
CA MET A 1 -10.54 0.31 12.19
C MET A 1 -11.06 0.36 10.77
N HIS A 2 -11.09 1.56 10.22
CA HIS A 2 -11.54 1.84 8.87
C HIS A 2 -10.34 2.29 8.04
N PHE A 3 -10.36 1.96 6.76
CA PHE A 3 -9.33 2.31 5.79
C PHE A 3 -9.98 3.17 4.72
N LEU A 4 -9.43 4.35 4.49
CA LEU A 4 -9.76 5.20 3.35
C LEU A 4 -8.52 5.28 2.47
N ILE A 5 -8.70 5.13 1.16
CA ILE A 5 -7.60 5.29 0.21
C ILE A 5 -7.54 6.77 -0.14
N ASP A 6 -6.41 7.40 0.19
CA ASP A 6 -6.17 8.82 -0.09
C ASP A 6 -5.66 9.00 -1.52
N SER A 7 -4.60 8.24 -1.87
CA SER A 7 -4.01 8.27 -3.21
C SER A 7 -3.50 6.91 -3.66
N ILE A 8 -3.55 6.70 -4.98
CA ILE A 8 -2.92 5.58 -5.67
C ILE A 8 -1.96 6.16 -6.71
N THR A 9 -0.68 5.88 -6.56
CA THR A 9 0.37 6.30 -7.49
C THR A 9 0.93 5.07 -8.21
N CYS A 10 0.93 5.10 -9.55
CA CYS A 10 1.58 4.08 -10.36
C CYS A 10 2.98 4.56 -10.75
N GLY A 11 4.00 3.79 -10.38
CA GLY A 11 5.40 4.01 -10.71
C GLY A 11 5.95 2.88 -11.56
N ARG A 12 6.98 3.18 -12.35
CA ARG A 12 7.80 2.15 -13.03
C ARG A 12 9.18 2.18 -12.40
N LYS A 13 9.61 1.05 -11.83
CA LYS A 13 11.01 0.89 -11.39
C LYS A 13 11.83 0.32 -12.54
N TYR A 14 13.00 0.92 -12.75
CA TYR A 14 13.99 0.46 -13.71
C TYR A 14 15.12 -0.20 -12.93
N ASP A 15 15.23 -1.53 -13.01
CA ASP A 15 16.38 -2.24 -12.46
C ASP A 15 17.54 -2.19 -13.45
N HIS A 16 18.61 -1.50 -13.07
CA HIS A 16 19.78 -1.30 -13.93
C HIS A 16 20.87 -2.37 -13.70
N GLU A 17 20.71 -3.23 -12.69
CA GLU A 17 21.74 -4.20 -12.27
C GLU A 17 21.73 -5.46 -13.14
N VAL A 18 20.56 -5.88 -13.64
CA VAL A 18 20.45 -7.12 -14.44
C VAL A 18 20.63 -6.92 -15.95
N GLY A 19 20.77 -5.69 -16.44
CA GLY A 19 20.84 -5.40 -17.89
C GLY A 19 19.58 -5.79 -18.67
N VAL A 20 18.49 -6.10 -17.96
CA VAL A 20 17.16 -6.40 -18.49
C VAL A 20 16.22 -5.30 -18.01
N VAL A 21 15.55 -4.63 -18.94
CA VAL A 21 14.47 -3.68 -18.61
C VAL A 21 13.27 -4.51 -18.13
N GLN A 22 13.27 -4.93 -16.86
CA GLN A 22 12.06 -5.40 -16.22
C GLN A 22 11.31 -4.17 -15.72
N THR A 23 10.35 -3.71 -16.53
CA THR A 23 9.40 -2.68 -16.09
C THR A 23 8.43 -3.33 -15.11
N TYR A 24 8.75 -3.33 -13.83
CA TYR A 24 7.76 -3.64 -12.81
C TYR A 24 6.91 -2.37 -12.61
N GLU A 25 5.61 -2.48 -12.86
CA GLU A 25 4.65 -1.48 -12.43
C GLU A 25 4.42 -1.66 -10.93
N THR A 26 4.89 -0.71 -10.15
CA THR A 26 4.70 -0.66 -8.71
C THR A 26 3.56 0.30 -8.42
N PHE A 27 2.58 -0.14 -7.65
CA PHE A 27 1.53 0.74 -7.16
C PHE A 27 1.82 1.10 -5.71
N THR A 28 1.99 2.38 -5.45
CA THR A 28 2.04 2.93 -4.10
C THR A 28 0.63 3.37 -3.74
N VAL A 29 0.09 2.83 -2.66
CA VAL A 29 -1.23 3.18 -2.14
C VAL A 29 -1.06 3.80 -0.77
N ASP A 30 -1.54 5.02 -0.62
CA ASP A 30 -1.57 5.72 0.66
C ASP A 30 -2.95 5.55 1.28
N LEU A 31 -2.99 4.93 2.45
CA LEU A 31 -4.21 4.70 3.19
C LEU A 31 -4.25 5.55 4.45
N TYR A 32 -5.39 6.17 4.67
CA TYR A 32 -5.74 6.80 5.93
C TYR A 32 -6.45 5.79 6.83
N VAL A 33 -5.93 5.61 8.04
CA VAL A 33 -6.46 4.64 9.00
C VAL A 33 -7.01 5.37 10.22
N TYR A 34 -8.29 5.13 10.52
CA TYR A 34 -8.98 5.73 11.67
C TYR A 34 -9.78 4.67 12.43
N MET A 35 -9.83 4.79 13.77
CA MET A 35 -10.55 3.84 14.63
C MET A 35 -11.99 4.26 14.91
N THR A 36 -12.21 5.56 15.12
CA THR A 36 -13.51 6.21 15.26
C THR A 36 -13.47 7.54 14.49
N PRO A 37 -14.60 8.09 14.03
CA PRO A 37 -14.62 9.40 13.35
C PRO A 37 -14.18 10.57 14.26
N GLU A 38 -13.94 10.31 15.55
CA GLU A 38 -13.56 11.29 16.58
C GLU A 38 -12.18 10.98 17.20
N ALA A 39 -11.43 10.01 16.65
CA ALA A 39 -10.11 9.67 17.17
C ALA A 39 -9.07 10.71 16.69
N ASP A 40 -8.39 11.37 17.62
CA ASP A 40 -7.22 12.24 17.35
C ASP A 40 -6.00 11.45 16.80
N GLU A 41 -5.98 10.12 16.96
CA GLU A 41 -4.90 9.25 16.48
C GLU A 41 -5.22 8.69 15.11
N ASP A 42 -5.29 9.60 14.14
CA ASP A 42 -5.28 9.26 12.74
C ASP A 42 -3.83 9.01 12.29
N PHE A 43 -3.61 7.93 11.52
CA PHE A 43 -2.30 7.70 10.92
C PHE A 43 -2.41 7.26 9.47
N SER A 44 -1.50 7.78 8.66
CA SER A 44 -1.33 7.41 7.26
C SER A 44 -0.36 6.24 7.14
N ILE A 45 -0.71 5.26 6.32
CA ILE A 45 0.16 4.14 5.98
C ILE A 45 0.31 4.03 4.48
N SER A 46 1.57 4.04 4.02
CA SER A 46 1.91 3.79 2.63
C SER A 46 2.28 2.32 2.44
N VAL A 47 1.63 1.69 1.47
CA VAL A 47 1.93 0.32 1.05
C VAL A 47 2.39 0.33 -0.40
N GLU A 48 3.46 -0.42 -0.68
CA GLU A 48 3.94 -0.64 -2.04
C GLU A 48 3.50 -2.03 -2.46
N LEU A 49 2.82 -2.10 -3.61
CA LEU A 49 2.40 -3.34 -4.24
C LEU A 49 3.34 -3.57 -5.43
N GLU A 50 4.27 -4.50 -5.24
CA GLU A 50 5.14 -4.99 -6.30
C GLU A 50 4.35 -5.94 -7.23
N ASP A 51 4.73 -5.98 -8.51
CA ASP A 51 4.16 -6.89 -9.52
C ASP A 51 2.62 -6.79 -9.68
N SER A 52 2.08 -5.57 -9.59
CA SER A 52 0.64 -5.34 -9.72
C SER A 52 0.17 -5.17 -11.17
N TYR A 53 0.98 -5.64 -12.12
CA TYR A 53 0.68 -5.57 -13.54
C TYR A 53 -0.58 -6.40 -13.86
N GLY A 54 -1.61 -5.73 -14.39
CA GLY A 54 -2.88 -6.37 -14.76
C GLY A 54 -3.88 -6.57 -13.63
N LEU A 55 -3.60 -6.06 -12.42
CA LEU A 55 -4.59 -6.01 -11.35
C LEU A 55 -5.63 -4.93 -11.63
N THR A 56 -6.89 -5.23 -11.31
CA THR A 56 -7.96 -4.22 -11.30
C THR A 56 -7.80 -3.29 -10.09
N LEU A 57 -8.42 -2.10 -10.16
CA LEU A 57 -8.46 -1.18 -9.02
C LEU A 57 -8.96 -1.88 -7.74
N SER A 58 -10.06 -2.63 -7.83
CA SER A 58 -10.62 -3.38 -6.68
C SER A 58 -9.62 -4.37 -6.05
N GLU A 59 -8.79 -5.02 -6.87
CA GLU A 59 -7.73 -5.92 -6.39
C GLU A 59 -6.57 -5.16 -5.75
N ILE A 60 -6.18 -4.02 -6.33
CA ILE A 60 -5.18 -3.10 -5.76
C ILE A 60 -5.67 -2.60 -4.39
N GLU A 61 -6.92 -2.15 -4.30
CA GLU A 61 -7.52 -1.69 -3.05
C GLU A 61 -7.56 -2.79 -2.00
N SER A 62 -8.02 -4.00 -2.37
CA SER A 62 -8.09 -5.14 -1.45
C SER A 62 -6.72 -5.54 -0.92
N LYS A 63 -5.72 -5.71 -1.81
CA LYS A 63 -4.35 -6.06 -1.42
C LYS A 63 -3.69 -4.95 -0.59
N ALA A 64 -3.92 -3.69 -0.93
CA ALA A 64 -3.38 -2.56 -0.18
C ALA A 64 -3.90 -2.56 1.27
N ILE A 65 -5.19 -2.82 1.47
CA ILE A 65 -5.80 -2.92 2.80
C ILE A 65 -5.25 -4.13 3.57
N GLU A 66 -5.05 -5.27 2.91
CA GLU A 66 -4.45 -6.45 3.55
C GLU A 66 -3.02 -6.16 4.03
N LEU A 67 -2.16 -5.62 3.16
CA LEU A 67 -0.80 -5.21 3.52
C LEU A 67 -0.77 -4.17 4.64
N ALA A 68 -1.71 -3.21 4.62
CA ALA A 68 -1.81 -2.21 5.68
C ALA A 68 -2.14 -2.86 7.03
N LYS A 69 -3.08 -3.81 7.06
CA LYS A 69 -3.40 -4.57 8.28
C LYS A 69 -2.21 -5.37 8.78
N GLU A 70 -1.46 -6.02 7.89
CA GLU A 70 -0.26 -6.77 8.26
C GLU A 70 0.82 -5.88 8.86
N LYS A 71 1.10 -4.73 8.25
CA LYS A 71 2.06 -3.74 8.78
C LYS A 71 1.65 -3.22 10.14
N ILE A 72 0.37 -2.89 10.34
CA ILE A 72 -0.15 -2.43 11.64
C ILE A 72 -0.01 -3.53 12.69
N LYS A 73 -0.37 -4.77 12.34
CA LYS A 73 -0.25 -5.91 13.24
C LYS A 73 1.22 -6.16 13.61
N ALA A 74 2.14 -6.10 12.65
CA ALA A 74 3.57 -6.24 12.90
C ALA A 74 4.10 -5.13 13.82
N ALA A 75 3.71 -3.88 13.60
CA ALA A 75 4.07 -2.76 14.46
C ALA A 75 3.51 -2.93 15.89
N SER A 76 2.28 -3.42 16.04
CA SER A 76 1.68 -3.67 17.36
C SER A 76 2.28 -4.87 18.10
N ALA A 77 2.84 -5.85 17.38
CA ALA A 77 3.48 -7.02 17.97
C ALA A 77 4.91 -6.75 18.43
N GLN A 78 5.51 -5.66 17.98
CA GLN A 78 6.84 -5.18 18.37
C GLN A 78 6.80 -4.15 19.52
N ALA A 79 5.61 -3.76 19.98
CA ALA A 79 5.38 -2.79 21.04
C ALA A 79 5.15 -3.44 22.42
#